data_AF-A0A8F5BPV8-F1
#
_entry.id   AF-A0A8F5BPV8-F1
#
_cell.length_a   1.000
_cell.length_b   1.000
_cell.length_c   1.000
_cell.angle_alpha   90.00
_cell.angle_beta   90.00
_cell.angle_gamma   90.00
#
_symmetry.space_group_name_H-M   'P 1'
#
loop_
_entity.id
_entity.type
_entity.pdbx_description
1 polymer ?
#
loop_
_entity_poly.entity_id
_entity_poly.type
_entity_poly.pdbx_seq_one_letter_code
_entity_poly.pdbx_strand_id
1 'polypeptide(L)'
;MTPPSGQPTEDEEREPTITPAIPEGGVYEVKFENRRTNIVRLLPNGYQHKKLLKLADVSAKLFNEINYERRQQFFHGEEVDFKGTWGKYYEKYKNTLGVNAQAVMQKNNEV
;
A
#
# COMPACT_ATOMS: atom_id res chain seq x y z
N MET A 1 -58.21 39.26 26.39
CA MET A 1 -57.34 39.64 27.52
C MET A 1 -56.38 38.49 27.77
N THR A 2 -55.11 38.63 27.39
CA THR A 2 -53.97 37.84 27.91
C THR A 2 -53.34 38.67 29.04
N PRO A 3 -52.67 38.09 30.07
CA PRO A 3 -51.37 37.38 29.95
C PRO A 3 -51.17 36.33 31.10
N PRO A 4 -49.95 35.85 31.52
CA PRO A 4 -48.59 35.98 30.97
C PRO A 4 -47.74 34.69 30.85
N SER A 5 -46.67 34.86 30.06
CA SER A 5 -45.35 34.22 30.02
C SER A 5 -44.76 33.60 31.30
N GLY A 6 -44.09 32.45 31.17
CA GLY A 6 -43.09 31.89 32.10
C GLY A 6 -42.72 30.43 31.76
N GLN A 7 -41.46 30.16 31.41
CA GLN A 7 -40.95 28.85 30.92
C GLN A 7 -40.59 27.85 32.06
N PRO A 8 -39.85 26.73 31.82
CA PRO A 8 -40.34 25.34 31.91
C PRO A 8 -39.68 24.51 33.03
N THR A 9 -40.30 23.41 33.48
CA THR A 9 -39.65 22.32 34.24
C THR A 9 -40.55 21.09 34.10
N GLU A 10 -40.14 20.11 33.31
CA GLU A 10 -39.31 18.95 33.66
C GLU A 10 -40.14 17.78 34.19
N ASP A 11 -39.81 16.62 33.63
CA ASP A 11 -40.11 15.26 34.09
C ASP A 11 -41.52 14.70 33.89
N GLU A 12 -41.68 13.98 32.78
CA GLU A 12 -42.38 12.69 32.84
C GLU A 12 -41.58 11.63 32.06
N GLU A 13 -41.08 10.68 32.85
CA GLU A 13 -40.30 9.51 32.48
C GLU A 13 -41.03 8.68 31.41
N ARG A 14 -40.46 8.59 30.19
CA ARG A 14 -40.87 7.56 29.24
C ARG A 14 -40.00 6.32 29.43
N GLU A 15 -40.64 5.24 29.85
CA GLU A 15 -40.03 3.91 29.92
C GLU A 15 -39.38 3.50 28.57
N PRO A 16 -38.23 2.79 28.59
CA PRO A 16 -37.58 2.36 27.37
C PRO A 16 -38.37 1.22 26.72
N THR A 17 -38.98 1.48 25.58
CA THR A 17 -39.52 0.44 24.71
C THR A 17 -38.36 -0.41 24.17
N ILE A 18 -38.16 -1.59 24.77
CA ILE A 18 -37.19 -2.60 24.31
C ILE A 18 -37.71 -3.17 22.98
N THR A 19 -37.32 -2.56 21.88
CA THR A 19 -37.39 -3.21 20.56
C THR A 19 -35.98 -3.22 19.98
N PRO A 20 -35.32 -4.38 19.84
CA PRO A 20 -33.99 -4.43 19.27
C PRO A 20 -34.09 -4.16 17.77
N ALA A 21 -33.61 -2.99 17.32
CA ALA A 21 -33.55 -2.61 15.91
C ALA A 21 -32.35 -3.22 15.16
N ILE A 22 -31.59 -4.12 15.80
CA ILE A 22 -30.38 -4.71 15.24
C ILE A 22 -30.46 -6.23 15.46
N PRO A 23 -30.41 -7.06 14.40
CA PRO A 23 -30.26 -8.48 14.60
C PRO A 23 -28.84 -8.74 15.14
N GLU A 24 -28.74 -9.42 16.28
CA GLU A 24 -27.48 -10.02 16.74
C GLU A 24 -26.95 -10.95 15.64
N GLY A 25 -25.86 -10.53 14.98
CA GLY A 25 -25.29 -11.22 13.83
C GLY A 25 -23.78 -11.25 13.95
N GLY A 26 -23.22 -12.46 14.04
CA GLY A 26 -21.83 -12.73 14.38
C GLY A 26 -20.78 -12.24 13.37
N VAL A 27 -19.51 -12.51 13.69
CA VAL A 27 -18.38 -12.21 12.80
C VAL A 27 -18.42 -13.18 11.62
N TYR A 28 -18.75 -12.67 10.43
CA TYR A 28 -18.62 -13.40 9.17
C TYR A 28 -17.28 -13.08 8.50
N GLU A 29 -16.67 -14.09 7.91
CA GLU A 29 -15.46 -13.94 7.11
C GLU A 29 -15.79 -13.24 5.78
N VAL A 30 -15.32 -12.01 5.59
CA VAL A 30 -15.47 -11.28 4.33
C VAL A 30 -14.41 -11.78 3.34
N LYS A 31 -14.79 -12.70 2.45
CA LYS A 31 -13.96 -13.02 1.28
C LYS A 31 -13.98 -11.86 0.29
N PHE A 32 -12.87 -11.13 0.19
CA PHE A 32 -12.67 -10.11 -0.83
C PHE A 32 -12.42 -10.75 -2.20
N GLU A 33 -13.49 -11.10 -2.93
CA GLU A 33 -13.42 -11.62 -4.30
C GLU A 33 -13.33 -10.52 -5.38
N ASN A 34 -13.29 -9.23 -5.00
CA ASN A 34 -13.25 -8.13 -5.96
C ASN A 34 -11.80 -7.78 -6.36
N ARG A 35 -11.15 -8.66 -7.13
CA ARG A 35 -9.92 -8.31 -7.85
C ARG A 35 -10.28 -7.55 -9.12
N ARG A 36 -10.16 -6.22 -9.09
CA ARG A 36 -10.20 -5.41 -10.33
C ARG A 36 -8.94 -5.67 -11.14
N THR A 37 -8.98 -6.64 -12.05
CA THR A 37 -7.90 -6.88 -13.00
C THR A 37 -8.11 -6.00 -14.22
N ASN A 38 -7.51 -4.82 -14.24
CA ASN A 38 -7.53 -3.97 -15.43
C ASN A 38 -6.46 -4.46 -16.42
N ILE A 39 -6.89 -4.98 -17.58
CA ILE A 39 -5.98 -5.41 -18.65
C ILE A 39 -5.69 -4.20 -19.53
N VAL A 40 -4.56 -3.52 -19.26
CA VAL A 40 -4.11 -2.40 -20.08
C VAL A 40 -3.27 -2.93 -21.25
N ARG A 41 -3.81 -2.82 -22.48
CA ARG A 41 -3.05 -3.12 -23.70
C ARG A 41 -2.24 -1.87 -24.08
N LEU A 42 -0.96 -1.85 -23.70
CA LEU A 42 -0.03 -0.85 -24.23
C LEU A 42 0.28 -1.21 -25.68
N LEU A 43 0.03 -0.30 -26.60
CA LEU A 43 0.51 -0.35 -27.98
C LEU A 43 1.66 0.66 -28.13
N PRO A 44 2.86 0.36 -27.59
CA PRO A 44 3.94 1.31 -27.59
C PRO A 44 4.44 1.55 -29.01
N ASN A 45 4.54 2.82 -29.40
CA ASN A 45 5.28 3.21 -30.60
C ASN A 45 6.77 2.84 -30.44
N GLY A 46 7.54 2.67 -31.52
CA GLY A 46 8.95 2.26 -31.48
C GLY A 46 9.82 3.10 -30.54
N TYR A 47 9.54 4.40 -30.41
CA TYR A 47 10.20 5.27 -29.42
C TYR A 47 9.83 4.90 -27.97
N GLN A 48 8.54 4.68 -27.69
CA GLN A 48 8.06 4.29 -26.35
C GLN A 48 8.61 2.92 -25.97
N HIS A 49 8.66 1.98 -26.91
CA HIS A 49 9.25 0.65 -26.69
C HIS A 49 10.72 0.75 -26.28
N LYS A 50 11.54 1.55 -26.99
CA LYS A 50 12.95 1.77 -26.61
C LYS A 50 13.09 2.41 -25.24
N LYS A 51 12.20 3.34 -24.87
CA LYS A 51 12.21 3.97 -23.55
C LYS A 51 11.86 2.96 -22.44
N LEU A 52 10.84 2.12 -22.68
CA LEU A 52 10.45 1.05 -21.77
C LEU A 52 11.56 0.01 -21.60
N LEU A 53 12.23 -0.38 -22.69
CA LEU A 53 13.35 -1.32 -22.65
C LEU A 53 14.48 -0.79 -21.77
N LYS A 54 14.88 0.47 -21.95
CA LYS A 54 15.91 1.10 -21.10
C LYS A 54 15.51 1.13 -19.62
N LEU A 55 14.25 1.41 -19.31
CA LEU A 55 13.76 1.36 -17.94
C LEU A 55 13.83 -0.07 -17.37
N ALA A 56 13.37 -1.05 -18.13
CA ALA A 56 13.41 -2.46 -17.75
C ALA A 56 14.85 -2.94 -17.51
N ASP A 57 15.79 -2.59 -18.39
CA ASP A 57 17.21 -2.94 -18.25
C ASP A 57 17.81 -2.36 -16.97
N VAL A 58 17.53 -1.10 -16.67
CA VAL A 58 18.01 -0.44 -15.44
C VAL A 58 17.38 -1.08 -14.20
N SER A 59 16.08 -1.38 -14.23
CA SER A 59 15.39 -2.08 -13.14
C SER A 59 15.95 -3.47 -12.90
N ALA A 60 16.21 -4.24 -13.96
CA ALA A 60 16.83 -5.56 -13.87
C ALA A 60 18.24 -5.49 -13.29
N LYS A 61 19.02 -4.47 -13.70
CA LYS A 61 20.37 -4.24 -13.16
C LYS A 61 20.34 -3.94 -11.66
N LEU A 62 19.45 -3.05 -11.21
CA LEU A 62 19.24 -2.75 -9.79
C LEU A 62 18.91 -4.02 -8.99
N PHE A 63 17.96 -4.82 -9.49
CA PHE A 63 17.55 -6.06 -8.84
C PHE A 63 18.70 -7.08 -8.71
N ASN A 64 19.47 -7.24 -9.78
CA ASN A 64 20.59 -8.17 -9.81
C ASN A 64 21.75 -7.72 -8.91
N GLU A 65 22.08 -6.44 -8.89
CA GLU A 65 23.17 -5.92 -8.05
C GLU A 65 22.85 -6.07 -6.55
N ILE A 66 21.62 -5.75 -6.13
CA ILE A 66 21.17 -5.96 -4.74
C ILE A 66 21.27 -7.43 -4.35
N ASN A 67 20.74 -8.33 -5.20
CA ASN A 67 20.77 -9.76 -4.92
C ASN A 67 22.19 -10.31 -4.88
N TYR A 68 23.06 -9.84 -5.76
CA TYR A 68 24.45 -10.26 -5.77
C TYR A 68 25.13 -9.88 -4.46
N GLU A 69 25.01 -8.62 -4.03
CA GLU A 69 25.64 -8.14 -2.79
C GLU A 69 25.12 -8.87 -1.55
N ARG A 70 23.79 -9.02 -1.40
CA ARG A 70 23.19 -9.74 -0.27
C ARG A 70 23.58 -11.21 -0.25
N ARG A 71 23.64 -11.85 -1.42
CA ARG A 71 24.06 -13.24 -1.56
C ARG A 71 25.54 -13.41 -1.21
N GLN A 72 26.40 -12.45 -1.59
CA GLN A 72 27.79 -12.44 -1.17
C GLN A 72 27.87 -12.34 0.36
N GLN A 73 27.20 -11.39 1.00
CA GLN A 73 27.18 -11.25 2.48
C GLN A 73 26.77 -12.57 3.15
N PHE A 74 25.69 -13.19 2.67
CA PHE A 74 25.22 -14.47 3.18
C PHE A 74 26.28 -15.59 3.10
N PHE A 75 26.96 -15.73 1.96
CA PHE A 75 27.98 -16.76 1.79
C PHE A 75 29.28 -16.49 2.56
N HIS A 76 29.57 -15.23 2.88
CA HIS A 76 30.70 -14.88 3.76
C HIS A 76 30.38 -15.10 5.26
N GLY A 77 29.17 -15.53 5.60
CA GLY A 77 28.74 -15.77 6.98
C GLY A 77 28.40 -14.49 7.74
N GLU A 78 28.22 -13.37 7.04
CA GLU A 78 27.82 -12.09 7.60
C GLU A 78 26.29 -11.98 7.68
N GLU A 79 25.79 -11.19 8.63
CA GLU A 79 24.37 -10.81 8.64
C GLU A 79 24.06 -9.96 7.40
N VAL A 80 23.00 -10.33 6.66
CA VAL A 80 22.62 -9.62 5.44
C VAL A 80 22.11 -8.22 5.80
N ASP A 81 22.86 -7.18 5.41
CA ASP A 81 22.51 -5.80 5.73
C ASP A 81 21.47 -5.24 4.74
N PHE A 82 20.19 -5.43 5.07
CA PHE A 82 19.08 -4.90 4.27
C PHE A 82 19.01 -3.37 4.29
N LYS A 83 19.41 -2.70 5.39
CA LYS A 83 19.25 -1.26 5.56
C LYS A 83 20.35 -0.47 4.86
N GLY A 84 21.60 -0.91 4.97
CA GLY A 84 22.73 -0.29 4.28
C GLY A 84 22.68 -0.52 2.77
N THR A 85 22.33 -1.75 2.33
CA THR A 85 22.10 -2.00 0.90
C THR A 85 20.97 -1.13 0.36
N TRP A 86 19.91 -0.91 1.14
CA TRP A 86 18.81 -0.02 0.74
C TRP A 86 19.27 1.40 0.43
N GLY A 87 19.95 2.05 1.38
CA GLY A 87 20.41 3.43 1.20
C GLY A 87 21.38 3.57 0.02
N LYS A 88 22.34 2.65 -0.08
CA LYS A 88 23.35 2.62 -1.14
C LYS A 88 22.73 2.52 -2.54
N TYR A 89 21.82 1.57 -2.74
CA TYR A 89 21.22 1.33 -4.05
C TYR A 89 20.14 2.35 -4.40
N TYR A 90 19.38 2.86 -3.43
CA TYR A 90 18.46 3.96 -3.66
C TYR A 90 19.21 5.20 -4.17
N GLU A 91 20.27 5.63 -3.48
CA GLU A 91 21.07 6.79 -3.88
C GLU A 91 21.72 6.62 -5.25
N LYS A 92 22.17 5.39 -5.59
CA LYS A 92 22.75 5.09 -6.89
C LYS A 92 21.73 5.19 -8.04
N TYR A 93 20.48 4.74 -7.82
CA TYR A 93 19.49 4.61 -8.89
C TYR A 93 18.38 5.67 -8.87
N LYS A 94 18.27 6.51 -7.84
CA LYS A 94 17.25 7.57 -7.74
C LYS A 94 17.29 8.55 -8.92
N ASN A 95 18.46 8.86 -9.45
CA ASN A 95 18.60 9.79 -10.58
C ASN A 95 18.15 9.17 -11.91
N THR A 96 18.17 7.84 -12.02
CA THR A 96 17.82 7.13 -13.26
C THR A 96 16.38 6.62 -13.25
N LEU A 97 15.92 6.04 -12.14
CA LEU A 97 14.58 5.46 -12.00
C LEU A 97 13.60 6.37 -11.24
N GLY A 98 14.08 7.41 -10.56
CA GLY A 98 13.24 8.28 -9.73
C GLY A 98 12.55 7.49 -8.62
N VAL A 99 11.26 7.80 -8.41
CA VAL A 99 10.39 7.12 -7.43
C VAL A 99 10.29 5.61 -7.69
N ASN A 100 10.48 5.16 -8.94
CA ASN A 100 10.40 3.74 -9.28
C ASN A 100 11.57 2.91 -8.70
N ALA A 101 12.70 3.54 -8.33
CA ALA A 101 13.79 2.84 -7.66
C ALA A 101 13.30 2.17 -6.38
N GLN A 102 12.53 2.91 -5.57
CA GLN A 102 11.96 2.40 -4.34
C GLN A 102 11.00 1.23 -4.58
N ALA A 103 10.13 1.32 -5.60
CA ALA A 103 9.19 0.26 -5.94
C ALA A 103 9.90 -1.05 -6.35
N VAL A 104 10.95 -0.96 -7.16
CA VAL A 104 11.76 -2.13 -7.55
C VAL A 104 12.44 -2.76 -6.34
N MET A 105 12.97 -1.95 -5.43
CA MET A 105 13.63 -2.44 -4.21
C MET A 105 12.64 -3.06 -3.22
N GLN A 106 11.44 -2.48 -3.08
CA GLN A 106 10.35 -3.09 -2.29
C GLN A 106 10.01 -4.47 -2.85
N LYS A 107 9.89 -4.58 -4.17
CA LYS A 107 9.57 -5.86 -4.82
C LYS A 107 10.68 -6.90 -4.65
N ASN A 108 11.94 -6.48 -4.57
CA ASN A 108 13.06 -7.37 -4.29
C ASN A 108 13.01 -7.97 -2.88
N ASN A 109 12.50 -7.23 -1.88
CA ASN A 109 12.37 -7.74 -0.51
C ASN A 109 11.21 -8.72 -0.32
N GLU A 110 10.30 -8.85 -1.31
CA GLU A 110 9.22 -9.85 -1.29
C GLU A 110 9.65 -11.23 -1.80
N VAL A 111 10.84 -11.33 -2.40
CA VAL A 111 11.36 -12.52 -3.09
C VAL A 111 12.47 -13.16 -2.28
#